data_AF-A0A1J1LTI0-F1
#
_entry.id   AF-A0A1J1LTI0-F1
#
_cell.length_a   1.000
_cell.length_b   1.000
_cell.length_c   1.000
_cell.angle_alpha   90.00
_cell.angle_beta   90.00
_cell.angle_gamma   90.00
#
_symmetry.space_group_name_H-M   'P 1'
#
loop_
_entity.id
_entity.type
_entity.pdbx_description
1 polymer ?
#
loop_
_entity_poly.entity_id
_entity_poly.type
_entity_poly.pdbx_seq_one_letter_code
_entity_poly.pdbx_strand_id
1 'polypeptide(L)'
;MMWITAEDLSRLAASNNLENMEAIAEAKSHPKEEQFRLLMEQSLMELPIAPFLANTPQFKQWFSQLQLLAPEIWSNEPNTWKTYGQLLQFSYKNVILSTKIDLLIYRYQQLEIINWATHCPEDLENVLTDWKPQLDLFILAKTESYLPSQIQMTYWFLQEENDPIKVSRSYSMEAYQAFQEQLEQVLSKISPPDGTNNFPVEDTLTQFLRGKISIKNYLDSIPEIEI
;
A
#
# COMPACT_ATOMS: atom_id res chain seq x y z
N MET A 1 9.48 -7.81 13.14
CA MET A 1 9.57 -6.74 12.13
C MET A 1 8.17 -6.14 12.01
N MET A 2 8.02 -4.83 12.16
CA MET A 2 6.71 -4.18 12.25
C MET A 2 6.19 -3.83 10.85
N TRP A 3 4.90 -4.07 10.61
CA TRP A 3 4.20 -3.70 9.38
C TRP A 3 3.60 -2.30 9.53
N ILE A 4 3.82 -1.43 8.55
CA ILE A 4 3.38 -0.04 8.58
C ILE A 4 2.67 0.30 7.28
N THR A 5 1.44 0.77 7.40
CA THR A 5 0.62 1.28 6.31
C THR A 5 0.62 2.81 6.30
N ALA A 6 0.03 3.41 5.27
CA ALA A 6 -0.14 4.86 5.19
C ALA A 6 -0.96 5.45 6.36
N GLU A 7 -1.95 4.70 6.85
CA GLU A 7 -2.76 5.12 7.99
C GLU A 7 -1.94 5.14 9.28
N ASP A 8 -1.07 4.14 9.47
CA ASP A 8 -0.14 4.10 10.61
C ASP A 8 0.82 5.30 10.56
N LEU A 9 1.36 5.63 9.39
CA LEU A 9 2.22 6.79 9.20
C LEU A 9 1.49 8.11 9.48
N SER A 10 0.25 8.26 9.01
CA SER A 10 -0.59 9.42 9.28
C SER A 10 -0.82 9.62 10.78
N ARG A 11 -1.16 8.53 11.49
CA ARG A 11 -1.34 8.55 12.95
C ARG A 11 -0.05 8.84 13.70
N LEU A 12 1.08 8.26 13.29
CA LEU A 12 2.39 8.53 13.87
C LEU A 12 2.84 9.97 13.62
N ALA A 13 2.51 10.54 12.47
CA ALA A 13 2.77 11.95 12.17
C ALA A 13 1.97 12.88 13.10
N ALA A 14 0.68 12.57 13.31
CA ALA A 14 -0.22 13.33 14.18
C ALA A 14 0.04 13.15 15.68
N SER A 15 0.59 11.99 16.08
CA SER A 15 0.82 11.66 17.48
C SER A 15 2.15 12.23 18.00
N ASN A 16 2.10 12.86 19.18
CA ASN A 16 3.29 13.32 19.91
C ASN A 16 3.81 12.28 20.93
N ASN A 17 3.11 11.15 21.16
CA ASN A 17 3.50 10.12 22.13
C ASN A 17 3.20 8.70 21.63
N LEU A 18 4.06 7.75 22.01
CA LEU A 18 4.15 6.37 21.51
C LEU A 18 3.18 5.36 22.17
N GLU A 19 2.30 5.79 23.08
CA GLU A 19 1.66 4.86 24.05
C GLU A 19 0.42 4.11 23.53
N ASN A 20 -0.03 4.32 22.30
CA ASN A 20 -1.26 3.66 21.78
C ASN A 20 -1.00 2.83 20.52
N MET A 21 0.00 1.94 20.55
CA MET A 21 0.31 1.05 19.42
C MET A 21 -0.44 -0.29 19.42
N GLU A 22 -1.07 -0.68 20.53
CA GLU A 22 -1.84 -1.95 20.62
C GLU A 22 -3.31 -1.85 20.16
N ALA A 23 -3.80 -0.64 19.87
CA ALA A 23 -5.16 -0.40 19.37
C ALA A 23 -5.22 -0.20 17.83
N ILE A 24 -4.20 -0.66 17.09
CA ILE A 24 -3.94 -0.24 15.70
C ILE A 24 -4.77 -0.99 14.64
N ALA A 25 -5.49 -2.07 14.98
CA ALA A 25 -6.20 -2.88 13.98
C ALA A 25 -7.70 -2.52 13.82
N GLU A 26 -8.01 -1.34 13.27
CA GLU A 26 -9.31 -1.14 12.59
C GLU A 26 -9.25 0.09 11.67
N ALA A 27 -8.63 -0.08 10.51
CA ALA A 27 -8.87 0.82 9.38
C ALA A 27 -10.29 0.51 8.88
N LYS A 28 -11.18 1.51 8.91
CA LYS A 28 -12.52 1.41 8.29
C LYS A 28 -12.35 1.30 6.77
N SER A 29 -12.09 0.08 6.28
CA SER A 29 -12.36 -0.25 4.89
C SER A 29 -13.86 -0.04 4.68
N HIS A 30 -14.23 0.85 3.75
CA HIS A 30 -15.61 1.01 3.35
C HIS A 30 -16.01 -0.28 2.62
N PRO A 31 -16.92 -1.11 3.15
CA PRO A 31 -17.16 -2.45 2.58
C PRO A 31 -17.57 -2.42 1.11
N LYS A 32 -18.24 -1.34 0.68
CA LYS A 32 -18.60 -1.09 -0.72
C LYS A 32 -17.39 -0.89 -1.63
N GLU A 33 -16.36 -0.20 -1.16
CA GLU A 33 -15.14 0.05 -1.92
C GLU A 33 -14.35 -1.24 -2.15
N GLU A 34 -14.21 -2.08 -1.12
CA GLU A 34 -13.58 -3.39 -1.27
C GLU A 34 -14.35 -4.28 -2.25
N GLN A 35 -15.67 -4.31 -2.13
CA GLN A 35 -16.52 -5.08 -3.04
C GLN A 35 -16.39 -4.59 -4.48
N PHE A 36 -16.37 -3.27 -4.70
CA PHE A 36 -16.17 -2.70 -6.02
C PHE A 36 -14.77 -3.00 -6.56
N ARG A 37 -13.73 -2.94 -5.72
CA ARG A 37 -12.37 -3.33 -6.08
C ARG A 37 -12.30 -4.78 -6.55
N LEU A 38 -12.90 -5.71 -5.81
CA LEU A 38 -12.95 -7.13 -6.21
C LEU A 38 -13.70 -7.32 -7.54
N LEU A 39 -14.77 -6.56 -7.75
CA LEU A 39 -15.49 -6.57 -9.03
C LEU A 39 -14.60 -6.09 -10.18
N MET A 40 -13.84 -5.03 -9.99
CA MET A 40 -12.89 -4.53 -10.98
C MET A 40 -11.76 -5.52 -11.25
N GLU A 41 -11.16 -6.11 -10.21
CA GLU A 41 -10.14 -7.16 -10.35
C GLU A 41 -10.68 -8.35 -11.16
N GLN A 42 -11.89 -8.85 -10.85
CA GLN A 42 -12.53 -9.93 -11.62
C GLN A 42 -12.79 -9.55 -13.07
N SER A 43 -13.28 -8.32 -13.31
CA SER A 43 -13.52 -7.81 -14.67
C SER A 43 -12.25 -7.80 -15.52
N LEU A 44 -11.14 -7.32 -14.95
CA LEU A 44 -9.85 -7.21 -15.62
C LEU A 44 -9.19 -8.57 -15.86
N MET A 45 -9.56 -9.59 -15.08
CA MET A 45 -9.21 -10.98 -15.31
C MET A 45 -10.16 -11.72 -16.26
N GLU A 46 -11.08 -11.00 -16.92
CA GLU A 46 -12.11 -11.55 -17.82
C GLU A 46 -13.05 -12.56 -17.15
N LEU A 47 -13.19 -12.48 -15.83
CA LEU A 47 -14.10 -13.35 -15.06
C LEU A 47 -15.54 -12.82 -15.12
N PRO A 48 -16.56 -13.70 -14.98
CA PRO A 48 -17.95 -13.28 -15.03
C PRO A 48 -18.36 -12.37 -13.87
N ILE A 49 -18.70 -11.11 -14.17
CA ILE A 49 -19.17 -10.11 -13.18
C ILE A 49 -20.67 -9.82 -13.23
N ALA A 50 -21.40 -10.38 -14.20
CA ALA A 50 -22.82 -10.09 -14.42
C ALA A 50 -23.71 -10.27 -13.18
N PRO A 51 -23.53 -11.31 -12.33
CA PRO A 51 -24.32 -11.44 -11.10
C PRO A 51 -24.13 -10.29 -10.12
N PHE A 52 -22.90 -9.77 -9.99
CA PHE A 52 -22.61 -8.64 -9.09
C PHE A 52 -23.24 -7.35 -9.60
N LEU A 53 -23.15 -7.09 -10.90
CA LEU A 53 -23.75 -5.91 -11.52
C LEU A 53 -25.29 -5.94 -11.49
N ALA A 54 -25.91 -7.13 -11.52
CA ALA A 54 -27.35 -7.28 -11.42
C ALA A 54 -27.88 -6.99 -10.00
N ASN A 55 -27.12 -7.37 -8.98
CA ASN A 55 -27.53 -7.25 -7.58
C ASN A 55 -27.21 -5.87 -6.97
N THR A 56 -26.36 -5.06 -7.61
CA THR A 56 -25.92 -3.77 -7.08
C THR A 56 -25.95 -2.69 -8.18
N PRO A 57 -27.06 -1.94 -8.32
CA PRO A 57 -27.21 -0.90 -9.35
C PRO A 57 -26.10 0.15 -9.33
N GLN A 58 -25.63 0.51 -8.13
CA GLN A 58 -24.51 1.45 -7.93
C GLN A 58 -23.21 0.96 -8.58
N PHE A 59 -22.87 -0.32 -8.41
CA PHE A 59 -21.67 -0.89 -9.04
C PHE A 59 -21.80 -0.93 -10.55
N LYS A 60 -22.99 -1.22 -11.07
CA LYS A 60 -23.26 -1.15 -12.50
C LYS A 60 -23.04 0.26 -13.06
N GLN A 61 -23.53 1.28 -12.35
CA GLN A 61 -23.33 2.67 -12.74
C GLN A 61 -21.84 3.02 -12.75
N TRP A 62 -21.12 2.80 -11.64
CA TRP A 62 -19.69 3.11 -11.56
C TRP A 62 -18.87 2.35 -12.61
N PHE A 63 -19.16 1.07 -12.81
CA PHE A 63 -18.49 0.26 -13.82
C PHE A 63 -18.70 0.84 -15.22
N SER A 64 -19.95 1.15 -15.61
CA SER A 64 -20.25 1.73 -16.91
C SER A 64 -19.66 3.14 -17.10
N GLN A 65 -19.64 3.97 -16.05
CA GLN A 65 -19.00 5.28 -16.08
C GLN A 65 -17.48 5.17 -16.29
N LEU A 66 -16.81 4.27 -15.56
CA LEU A 66 -15.38 4.04 -15.77
C LEU A 66 -15.09 3.48 -17.16
N GLN A 67 -15.90 2.56 -17.69
CA GLN A 67 -15.71 2.06 -19.07
C GLN A 67 -15.75 3.19 -20.11
N LEU A 68 -16.56 4.22 -19.87
CA LEU A 68 -16.67 5.37 -20.75
C LEU A 68 -15.55 6.39 -20.54
N LEU A 69 -15.25 6.73 -19.28
CA LEU A 69 -14.37 7.85 -18.92
C LEU A 69 -12.89 7.46 -18.75
N ALA A 70 -12.63 6.18 -18.51
CA ALA A 70 -11.31 5.60 -18.27
C ALA A 70 -11.04 4.40 -19.21
N PRO A 71 -11.18 4.55 -20.54
CA PRO A 71 -10.98 3.45 -21.47
C PRO A 71 -9.57 2.82 -21.38
N GLU A 72 -8.58 3.57 -20.88
CA GLU A 72 -7.22 3.09 -20.59
C GLU A 72 -7.18 1.87 -19.65
N ILE A 73 -8.19 1.69 -18.79
CA ILE A 73 -8.27 0.56 -17.85
C ILE A 73 -8.47 -0.76 -18.61
N TRP A 74 -9.29 -0.76 -19.68
CA TRP A 74 -9.59 -1.97 -20.48
C TRP A 74 -8.87 -2.01 -21.83
N SER A 75 -8.19 -0.94 -22.25
CA SER A 75 -7.48 -0.93 -23.53
C SER A 75 -6.29 -1.89 -23.55
N ASN A 76 -6.11 -2.59 -24.67
CA ASN A 76 -4.93 -3.41 -24.93
C ASN A 76 -4.00 -2.65 -25.87
N GLU A 77 -3.20 -1.75 -25.30
CA GLU A 77 -2.16 -1.03 -26.04
C GLU A 77 -0.95 -1.95 -26.30
N PRO A 78 -0.34 -1.90 -27.50
CA PRO A 78 0.89 -2.63 -27.76
C PRO A 78 2.01 -2.22 -26.78
N ASN A 79 2.77 -3.21 -26.31
CA ASN A 79 3.87 -3.01 -25.33
C ASN A 79 3.44 -2.43 -23.99
N THR A 80 2.18 -2.65 -23.61
CA THR A 80 1.65 -2.33 -22.30
C THR A 80 1.37 -3.61 -21.51
N TRP A 81 1.76 -3.64 -20.24
CA TRP A 81 1.45 -4.73 -19.31
C TRP A 81 0.63 -4.20 -18.14
N LYS A 82 -0.31 -4.99 -17.63
CA LYS A 82 -1.19 -4.58 -16.52
C LYS A 82 -1.13 -5.60 -15.39
N THR A 83 -1.11 -5.12 -14.16
CA THR A 83 -1.29 -5.95 -12.97
C THR A 83 -2.36 -5.33 -12.08
N TYR A 84 -3.10 -6.16 -11.36
CA TYR A 84 -4.29 -5.76 -10.62
C TYR A 84 -4.17 -6.23 -9.17
N GLY A 85 -4.77 -5.50 -8.23
CA GLY A 85 -4.89 -5.89 -6.82
C GLY A 85 -3.56 -6.16 -6.11
N GLN A 86 -2.48 -5.48 -6.51
CA GLN A 86 -1.13 -5.78 -6.04
C GLN A 86 -0.93 -5.31 -4.60
N LEU A 87 -0.45 -6.22 -3.74
CA LEU A 87 0.08 -5.88 -2.43
C LEU A 87 1.59 -5.68 -2.55
N LEU A 88 2.04 -4.43 -2.45
CA LEU A 88 3.46 -4.11 -2.46
C LEU A 88 4.00 -3.95 -1.05
N GLN A 89 5.19 -4.50 -0.84
CA GLN A 89 5.86 -4.51 0.44
C GLN A 89 7.32 -4.13 0.25
N PHE A 90 7.82 -3.25 1.11
CA PHE A 90 9.19 -2.78 1.04
C PHE A 90 9.80 -2.71 2.44
N SER A 91 10.91 -3.44 2.62
CA SER A 91 11.68 -3.38 3.85
C SER A 91 12.45 -2.07 3.92
N TYR A 92 12.11 -1.22 4.89
CA TYR A 92 12.75 0.06 5.11
C TYR A 92 13.24 0.15 6.56
N LYS A 93 14.56 0.16 6.76
CA LYS A 93 15.19 0.08 8.09
C LYS A 93 14.67 -1.15 8.87
N ASN A 94 13.98 -0.97 9.99
CA ASN A 94 13.44 -2.04 10.85
C ASN A 94 11.93 -2.30 10.66
N VAL A 95 11.31 -1.67 9.66
CA VAL A 95 9.87 -1.79 9.37
C VAL A 95 9.64 -2.31 7.95
N ILE A 96 8.45 -2.88 7.73
CA ILE A 96 7.96 -3.23 6.39
C ILE A 96 6.86 -2.24 6.06
N LEU A 97 7.10 -1.42 5.04
CA LEU A 97 6.09 -0.56 4.46
C LEU A 97 5.21 -1.40 3.56
N SER A 98 3.89 -1.24 3.66
CA SER A 98 2.93 -2.04 2.88
C SER A 98 1.84 -1.15 2.29
N THR A 99 1.50 -1.44 1.04
CA THR A 99 0.35 -0.80 0.38
C THR A 99 -0.35 -1.74 -0.60
N LYS A 100 -1.66 -1.55 -0.78
CA LYS A 100 -2.44 -2.20 -1.82
C LYS A 100 -2.75 -1.19 -2.92
N ILE A 101 -2.47 -1.60 -4.15
CA ILE A 101 -2.66 -0.85 -5.39
C ILE A 101 -3.69 -1.57 -6.24
N ASP A 102 -4.63 -0.83 -6.79
CA ASP A 102 -5.75 -1.42 -7.51
C ASP A 102 -5.36 -1.86 -8.93
N LEU A 103 -4.65 -0.99 -9.67
CA LEU A 103 -4.16 -1.27 -11.02
C LEU A 103 -2.81 -0.58 -11.27
N LEU A 104 -1.87 -1.33 -11.83
CA LEU A 104 -0.62 -0.82 -12.38
C LEU A 104 -0.61 -1.05 -13.89
N ILE A 105 -0.23 -0.02 -14.64
CA ILE A 105 -0.07 -0.07 -16.10
C ILE A 105 1.39 0.27 -16.42
N TYR A 106 2.12 -0.73 -16.90
CA TYR A 106 3.52 -0.65 -17.27
C TYR A 106 3.65 -0.34 -18.76
N ARG A 107 4.43 0.69 -19.09
CA ARG A 107 4.82 1.08 -20.45
C ARG A 107 6.34 1.27 -20.51
N TYR A 108 6.92 1.34 -21.70
CA TYR A 108 8.40 1.40 -21.87
C TYR A 108 9.11 2.47 -21.00
N GLN A 109 8.51 3.65 -20.82
CA GLN A 109 9.11 4.77 -20.08
C GLN A 109 8.16 5.41 -19.06
N GLN A 110 7.04 4.75 -18.77
CA GLN A 110 6.03 5.26 -17.88
C GLN A 110 5.38 4.11 -17.11
N LEU A 111 5.24 4.30 -15.81
CA LEU A 111 4.44 3.46 -14.94
C LEU A 111 3.26 4.29 -14.45
N GLU A 112 2.05 3.80 -14.64
CA GLU A 112 0.84 4.46 -14.16
C GLU A 112 0.20 3.61 -13.07
N ILE A 113 -0.03 4.22 -11.91
CA ILE A 113 -0.88 3.68 -10.86
C ILE A 113 -2.27 4.29 -11.00
N ILE A 114 -3.28 3.41 -11.02
CA ILE A 114 -4.67 3.78 -10.99
C ILE A 114 -5.30 3.18 -9.74
N ASN A 115 -5.85 4.04 -8.89
CA ASN A 115 -6.67 3.66 -7.74
C ASN A 115 -8.09 4.21 -7.89
N TRP A 116 -9.06 3.52 -7.31
CA TRP A 116 -10.43 4.00 -7.23
C TRP A 116 -10.87 4.11 -5.76
N ALA A 117 -11.63 5.16 -5.45
CA ALA A 117 -12.11 5.41 -4.10
C ALA A 117 -13.57 5.85 -4.13
N THR A 118 -14.33 5.45 -3.11
CA THR A 118 -15.75 5.83 -2.96
C THR A 118 -15.93 7.13 -2.19
N HIS A 119 -14.88 7.59 -1.50
CA HIS A 119 -14.86 8.86 -0.79
C HIS A 119 -14.02 9.87 -1.58
N CYS A 120 -14.67 10.96 -2.01
CA CYS A 120 -14.01 12.11 -2.60
C CYS A 120 -13.63 13.10 -1.49
N PRO A 121 -12.34 13.45 -1.33
CA PRO A 121 -11.95 14.47 -0.36
C PRO A 121 -12.42 15.86 -0.80
N GLU A 122 -12.58 16.75 0.18
CA GLU A 122 -12.96 18.14 -0.06
C GLU A 122 -11.84 18.92 -0.79
N ASP A 123 -10.58 18.60 -0.48
CA ASP A 123 -9.40 19.21 -1.09
C ASP A 123 -8.78 18.30 -2.15
N LEU A 124 -9.34 18.38 -3.36
CA LEU A 124 -8.83 17.64 -4.52
C LEU A 124 -7.44 18.09 -4.98
N GLU A 125 -7.03 19.32 -4.67
CA GLU A 125 -5.70 19.81 -5.05
C GLU A 125 -4.59 19.12 -4.26
N ASN A 126 -4.88 18.80 -2.99
CA ASN A 126 -3.90 18.23 -2.08
C ASN A 126 -4.07 16.74 -1.81
N VAL A 127 -5.12 16.07 -2.31
CA VAL A 127 -5.32 14.62 -2.06
C VAL A 127 -4.09 13.78 -2.37
N LEU A 128 -3.37 14.07 -3.47
CA LEU A 128 -2.18 13.30 -3.84
C LEU A 128 -0.95 13.58 -2.98
N THR A 129 -1.05 14.50 -2.00
CA THR A 129 -0.02 14.78 -0.99
C THR A 129 -0.26 14.03 0.32
N ASP A 130 -1.40 13.35 0.45
CA ASP A 130 -1.70 12.51 1.61
C ASP A 130 -0.76 11.31 1.72
N TRP A 131 -0.68 10.74 2.92
CA TRP A 131 0.19 9.61 3.23
C TRP A 131 0.00 8.41 2.31
N LYS A 132 -1.24 8.09 1.91
CA LYS A 132 -1.50 6.90 1.07
C LYS A 132 -0.97 7.08 -0.36
N PRO A 133 -1.36 8.13 -1.11
CA PRO A 133 -0.76 8.43 -2.42
C PRO A 133 0.77 8.52 -2.39
N GLN A 134 1.33 9.21 -1.39
CA GLN A 134 2.79 9.38 -1.29
C GLN A 134 3.50 8.06 -0.97
N LEU A 135 2.95 7.23 -0.08
CA LEU A 135 3.51 5.91 0.23
C LEU A 135 3.47 4.98 -0.98
N ASP A 136 2.37 4.98 -1.75
CA ASP A 136 2.24 4.19 -2.97
C ASP A 136 3.35 4.54 -3.97
N LEU A 137 3.49 5.83 -4.26
CA LEU A 137 4.49 6.35 -5.19
C LEU A 137 5.92 6.04 -4.71
N PHE A 138 6.19 6.19 -3.42
CA PHE A 138 7.49 5.89 -2.84
C PHE A 138 7.84 4.41 -2.91
N ILE A 139 6.92 3.51 -2.55
CA ILE A 139 7.15 2.07 -2.62
C ILE A 139 7.40 1.67 -4.08
N LEU A 140 6.58 2.15 -5.03
CA LEU A 140 6.80 1.87 -6.45
C LEU A 140 8.17 2.35 -6.93
N ALA A 141 8.58 3.57 -6.59
CA ALA A 141 9.91 4.08 -6.93
C ALA A 141 11.07 3.27 -6.32
N LYS A 142 10.80 2.48 -5.27
CA LYS A 142 11.78 1.61 -4.61
C LYS A 142 11.78 0.18 -5.11
N THR A 143 10.63 -0.34 -5.51
CA THR A 143 10.47 -1.76 -5.90
C THR A 143 10.50 -1.97 -7.41
N GLU A 144 10.13 -0.95 -8.19
CA GLU A 144 10.07 -1.01 -9.64
C GLU A 144 11.31 -0.37 -10.28
N SER A 145 11.56 -0.69 -11.56
CA SER A 145 12.72 -0.17 -12.31
C SER A 145 12.52 1.24 -12.88
N TYR A 146 11.44 1.93 -12.52
CA TYR A 146 11.08 3.25 -13.04
C TYR A 146 11.64 4.35 -12.14
N LEU A 147 12.15 5.42 -12.76
CA LEU A 147 12.51 6.64 -12.02
C LEU A 147 11.24 7.32 -11.47
N PRO A 148 11.33 8.09 -10.37
CA PRO A 148 10.18 8.86 -9.87
C PRO A 148 9.48 9.70 -10.93
N SER A 149 10.24 10.35 -11.83
CA SER A 149 9.71 11.15 -12.94
C SER A 149 8.96 10.36 -14.02
N GLN A 150 9.06 9.03 -13.99
CA GLN A 150 8.37 8.12 -14.91
C GLN A 150 7.11 7.51 -14.29
N ILE A 151 6.81 7.80 -13.01
CA ILE A 151 5.64 7.28 -12.32
C ILE A 151 4.54 8.33 -12.36
N GLN A 152 3.32 7.94 -12.70
CA GLN A 152 2.13 8.78 -12.67
C GLN A 152 1.07 8.11 -11.81
N MET A 153 0.39 8.90 -11.00
CA MET A 153 -0.76 8.44 -10.22
C MET A 153 -2.04 9.08 -10.71
N THR A 154 -3.07 8.25 -10.84
CA THR A 154 -4.44 8.61 -11.17
C THR A 154 -5.38 8.04 -10.10
N TYR A 155 -6.20 8.90 -9.49
CA TYR A 155 -7.37 8.49 -8.72
C TYR A 155 -8.64 8.71 -9.50
N TRP A 156 -9.55 7.73 -9.42
CA TRP A 156 -10.94 7.85 -9.82
C TRP A 156 -11.83 7.84 -8.58
N PHE A 157 -12.38 9.00 -8.23
CA PHE A 157 -13.35 9.13 -7.13
C PHE A 157 -14.74 8.85 -7.65
N LEU A 158 -15.32 7.73 -7.22
CA LEU A 158 -16.64 7.26 -7.61
C LEU A 158 -17.71 8.06 -6.87
N GLN A 159 -18.67 8.61 -7.62
CA GLN A 159 -19.74 9.45 -7.09
C GLN A 159 -21.09 8.73 -7.21
N GLU A 160 -22.02 8.93 -6.27
CA GLU A 160 -23.34 8.29 -6.35
C GLU A 160 -24.23 8.94 -7.41
N GLU A 161 -24.24 10.28 -7.45
CA GLU A 161 -25.16 11.06 -8.29
C GLU A 161 -24.52 11.64 -9.56
N ASN A 162 -23.18 11.75 -9.58
CA ASN A 162 -22.43 12.41 -10.64
C ASN A 162 -21.45 11.46 -11.33
N ASP A 163 -20.77 11.97 -12.36
CA ASP A 163 -19.65 11.25 -12.97
C ASP A 163 -18.43 11.17 -12.03
N PRO A 164 -17.65 10.08 -12.11
CA PRO A 164 -16.41 9.95 -11.39
C PRO A 164 -15.46 11.12 -11.63
N ILE A 165 -14.81 11.59 -10.56
CA ILE A 165 -13.81 12.65 -10.64
C ILE A 165 -12.43 12.03 -10.83
N LYS A 166 -11.74 12.42 -11.90
CA LYS A 166 -10.35 12.04 -12.16
C LYS A 166 -9.38 13.06 -11.55
N VAL A 167 -8.47 12.61 -10.71
CA VAL A 167 -7.33 13.43 -10.25
C VAL A 167 -6.05 12.70 -10.63
N SER A 168 -5.13 13.39 -11.32
CA SER A 168 -3.90 12.78 -11.79
C SER A 168 -2.70 13.69 -11.58
N ARG A 169 -1.55 13.12 -11.24
CA ARG A 169 -0.28 13.84 -11.08
C ARG A 169 0.91 12.94 -11.42
N SER A 170 1.87 13.51 -12.13
CA SER A 170 3.19 12.89 -12.33
C SER A 170 4.01 13.03 -11.06
N TYR A 171 4.67 11.95 -10.66
CA TYR A 171 5.59 11.97 -9.53
C TYR A 171 6.91 12.64 -9.93
N SER A 172 7.62 13.18 -8.95
CA SER A 172 8.84 13.94 -9.18
C SER A 172 9.93 13.52 -8.22
N MET A 173 11.19 13.80 -8.59
CA MET A 173 12.32 13.48 -7.73
C MET A 173 12.29 14.31 -6.44
N GLU A 174 11.81 15.54 -6.52
CA GLU A 174 11.65 16.45 -5.39
C GLU A 174 10.58 15.93 -4.41
N ALA A 175 9.42 15.48 -4.94
CA ALA A 175 8.38 14.86 -4.12
C ALA A 175 8.87 13.57 -3.45
N TYR A 176 9.65 12.76 -4.18
CA TYR A 176 10.28 11.56 -3.63
C TYR A 176 11.24 11.86 -2.48
N GLN A 177 12.11 12.86 -2.63
CA GLN A 177 13.05 13.26 -1.58
C GLN A 177 12.32 13.83 -0.36
N ALA A 178 11.35 14.73 -0.58
CA ALA A 178 10.57 15.33 0.50
C ALA A 178 9.81 14.26 1.30
N PHE A 179 9.17 13.31 0.63
CA PHE A 179 8.49 12.22 1.30
C PHE A 179 9.46 11.29 2.04
N GLN A 180 10.64 11.00 1.48
CA GLN A 180 11.65 10.21 2.17
C GLN A 180 12.07 10.89 3.48
N GLU A 181 12.36 12.19 3.47
CA GLU A 181 12.71 12.94 4.68
C GLU A 181 11.58 12.93 5.71
N GLN A 182 10.34 13.16 5.27
CA GLN A 182 9.16 13.11 6.13
C GLN A 182 8.97 11.71 6.76
N LEU A 183 9.12 10.66 5.95
CA LEU A 183 9.03 9.28 6.41
C LEU A 183 10.10 8.97 7.46
N GLU A 184 11.34 9.41 7.24
CA GLU A 184 12.43 9.20 8.19
C GLU A 184 12.17 9.91 9.52
N GLN A 185 11.64 11.14 9.49
CA GLN A 185 11.24 11.86 10.70
C GLN A 185 10.13 11.12 11.46
N VAL A 186 9.09 10.65 10.77
CA VAL A 186 7.99 9.92 11.41
C VAL A 186 8.47 8.59 12.00
N LEU A 187 9.28 7.82 11.26
CA LEU A 187 9.79 6.53 11.74
C LEU A 187 10.81 6.67 12.87
N SER A 188 11.49 7.81 12.99
CA SER A 188 12.37 8.09 14.15
C SER A 188 11.62 8.16 15.48
N LYS A 189 10.30 8.37 15.47
CA LYS A 189 9.50 8.34 16.69
C LYS A 189 9.44 6.91 17.27
N ILE A 190 9.37 5.91 16.40
CA ILE A 190 9.23 4.49 16.78
C ILE A 190 10.54 3.70 16.73
N SER A 191 11.63 4.30 16.23
CA SER A 191 12.99 3.76 16.33
C SER A 191 13.80 4.59 17.31
N PRO A 192 14.28 4.04 18.43
CA PRO A 192 15.17 4.79 19.29
C PRO A 192 16.40 5.26 18.51
N PRO A 193 16.90 6.48 18.76
CA PRO A 193 18.21 6.88 18.26
C PRO A 193 19.24 5.97 18.93
N ASP A 194 20.10 5.36 18.11
CA ASP A 194 21.16 4.43 18.46
C ASP A 194 20.76 2.97 18.68
N GLY A 195 21.52 2.09 18.03
CA GLY A 195 21.50 0.63 18.14
C GLY A 195 21.92 0.11 19.52
N THR A 196 21.32 0.62 20.59
CA THR A 196 21.27 -0.07 21.87
C THR A 196 20.13 -1.09 21.80
N ASN A 197 20.48 -2.27 21.30
CA ASN A 197 19.69 -3.49 21.44
C ASN A 197 19.50 -3.79 22.94
N ASN A 198 18.48 -3.18 23.55
CA ASN A 198 17.79 -3.76 24.69
C ASN A 198 16.54 -4.49 24.17
N PHE A 199 16.77 -5.48 23.31
CA PHE A 199 15.82 -6.59 23.23
C PHE A 199 16.13 -7.54 24.39
N PRO A 200 15.12 -8.16 25.01
CA PRO A 200 15.35 -9.19 26.01
C PRO A 200 16.22 -10.28 25.37
N VAL A 201 17.22 -10.73 26.13
CA VAL A 201 18.21 -11.77 25.79
C VAL A 201 17.72 -12.66 24.64
N GLU A 202 18.39 -12.58 23.48
CA GLU A 202 18.06 -13.31 22.24
C GLU A 202 17.83 -14.79 22.57
N ASP A 203 16.59 -15.29 22.39
CA ASP A 203 16.22 -16.68 22.72
C ASP A 203 17.12 -17.68 21.97
N THR A 204 17.48 -18.80 22.62
CA THR A 204 18.46 -19.77 22.12
C THR A 204 18.05 -20.37 20.77
N LEU A 205 16.75 -20.47 20.48
CA LEU A 205 16.25 -20.88 19.16
C LEU A 205 16.66 -19.88 18.07
N THR A 206 16.57 -18.58 18.34
CA THR A 206 16.91 -17.53 17.38
C THR A 206 18.42 -17.51 17.11
N GLN A 207 19.23 -17.77 18.15
CA GLN A 207 20.67 -17.90 18.01
C GLN A 207 21.06 -19.13 17.18
N PHE A 208 20.35 -20.26 17.35
CA PHE A 208 20.57 -21.47 16.57
C PHE A 208 20.21 -21.29 15.09
N LEU A 209 19.04 -20.74 14.78
CA LEU A 209 18.57 -20.52 13.40
C LEU A 209 19.49 -19.58 12.60
N ARG A 210 20.20 -18.69 13.29
CA ARG A 210 21.18 -17.77 12.69
C ARG A 210 22.62 -18.34 12.65
N GLY A 211 22.81 -19.59 13.07
CA GLY A 211 24.11 -20.27 13.09
C GLY A 211 25.09 -19.74 14.14
N LYS A 212 24.62 -18.97 15.14
CA LYS A 212 25.47 -18.40 16.19
C LYS A 212 25.84 -19.41 17.28
N ILE A 213 25.05 -20.47 17.45
CA ILE A 213 25.33 -21.57 18.38
C ILE A 213 25.20 -22.92 17.68
N SER A 214 25.94 -23.92 18.17
CA SER A 214 25.84 -25.29 17.66
C SER A 214 24.55 -25.97 18.11
N ILE A 215 24.13 -27.00 17.37
CA ILE A 215 22.95 -27.80 17.72
C ILE A 215 23.04 -28.42 19.12
N LYS A 216 24.25 -28.76 19.57
CA LYS A 216 24.49 -29.30 20.91
C LYS A 216 24.14 -28.28 21.99
N ASN A 217 24.63 -27.05 21.83
CA ASN A 217 24.37 -25.95 22.78
C ASN A 217 22.89 -25.55 22.80
N TYR A 218 22.18 -25.71 21.69
CA TYR A 218 20.73 -25.49 21.64
C TYR A 218 19.98 -26.59 22.42
N LEU A 219 20.30 -27.85 22.19
CA LEU A 219 19.65 -28.98 22.89
C LEU A 219 19.89 -28.93 24.40
N ASP A 220 21.10 -28.57 24.84
CA ASP A 220 21.45 -28.41 26.26
C ASP A 220 20.70 -27.24 26.93
N SER A 221 20.09 -26.34 26.15
CA SER A 221 19.31 -25.19 26.66
C SER A 221 17.82 -25.47 26.83
N ILE A 222 17.32 -26.60 26.31
CA ILE A 222 15.92 -26.99 26.45
C ILE A 222 15.77 -27.70 27.80
N PRO A 223 14.96 -27.18 28.75
CA PRO A 223 14.74 -27.88 30.01
C PRO A 223 14.04 -29.22 29.74
N GLU A 224 14.60 -30.30 30.25
CA GLU A 224 13.96 -31.62 30.22
C GLU A 224 12.64 -31.54 31.00
N ILE A 225 11.53 -31.81 30.32
CA ILE A 225 10.23 -31.96 30.96
C ILE A 225 10.19 -33.39 31.50
N GLU A 226 10.29 -33.57 32.81
CA GLU A 226 9.95 -34.84 33.45
C GLU A 226 8.46 -35.11 33.18
N ILE A 227 8.18 -36.24 32.52
CA ILE A 227 6.82 -36.71 32.17
C ILE A 227 6.26 -37.53 33.34
#